data_AF-A0A1F6CBN8-F1
#
_entry.id   AF-A0A1F6CBN8-F1
#
_cell.length_a   1.000
_cell.length_b   1.000
_cell.length_c   1.000
_cell.angle_alpha   90.00
_cell.angle_beta   90.00
_cell.angle_gamma   90.00
#
_symmetry.space_group_name_H-M   'P 1'
#
loop_
_entity.id
_entity.type
_entity.pdbx_description
1 polymer ?
#
loop_
_entity_poly.entity_id
_entity_poly.type
_entity_poly.pdbx_seq_one_letter_code
_entity_poly.pdbx_strand_id
1 'polypeptide(L)'
;MLRARNVIKHETRRPDVLAPSILEQAKQAIDWDSPKPPNVGRGIAIAGRYTGGGEGSSDVTVNPDGTITVISAVPDNGPGGLTIAAQTAADFFGLPMERVSLIHGNTDSLPVDAASAGSRITNLVTRCVTAAGQQIIEQLTPIAASMLGAPTATWEKPGWRSPDGRFVSIGELAAEAIRPDDERAHAQVTLSFPNEGGLGYCAQAAEVEVDPETGQITILRMVSVQDTGTIMNPLSHRGHVQGQVIQGLGMALMEDMDIQEGRLGSAHLGEYKLPVMPDVPELAVIDVPSSGMGPLNVRSIGEIVIIPTAAAIAGAVMDAARIEVNSLPISAEQVLDAMEAKRPGR
;
A
#
# COMPACT_ATOMS: atom_id res chain seq x y z
N MET A 1 21.83 -5.96 13.71
CA MET A 1 22.14 -7.31 14.24
C MET A 1 21.07 -7.87 15.17
N LEU A 2 20.75 -7.23 16.31
CA LEU A 2 19.76 -7.75 17.28
C LEU A 2 18.39 -8.04 16.65
N ARG A 3 17.86 -7.08 15.86
CA ARG A 3 16.59 -7.23 15.11
C ARG A 3 16.63 -8.47 14.21
N ALA A 4 17.63 -8.59 13.34
CA ALA A 4 17.77 -9.74 12.43
C ALA A 4 17.89 -11.10 13.14
N ARG A 5 18.41 -11.15 14.37
CA ARG A 5 18.49 -12.39 15.16
C ARG A 5 17.15 -12.80 15.76
N ASN A 6 16.29 -11.83 16.05
CA ASN A 6 15.04 -12.00 16.79
C ASN A 6 13.77 -11.87 15.93
N VAL A 7 13.88 -11.49 14.65
CA VAL A 7 12.74 -11.56 13.72
C VAL A 7 12.28 -13.00 13.56
N ILE A 8 10.98 -13.17 13.28
CA ILE A 8 10.37 -14.46 13.01
C ILE A 8 11.20 -15.18 11.93
N LYS A 9 11.74 -16.35 12.28
CA LYS A 9 12.53 -17.15 11.36
C LYS A 9 11.62 -17.97 10.46
N HIS A 10 12.16 -18.34 9.31
CA HIS A 10 11.61 -19.06 8.16
C HIS A 10 10.78 -20.34 8.46
N GLU A 11 10.72 -20.78 9.72
CA GLU A 11 10.16 -22.07 10.15
C GLU A 11 8.79 -21.95 10.85
N THR A 12 8.19 -20.75 10.92
CA THR A 12 6.83 -20.57 11.47
C THR A 12 5.86 -20.02 10.41
N ARG A 13 5.08 -20.93 9.83
CA ARG A 13 3.88 -20.71 8.97
C ARG A 13 4.03 -19.91 7.66
N ARG A 14 5.19 -19.34 7.30
CA ARG A 14 5.46 -18.78 5.96
C ARG A 14 6.92 -19.01 5.51
N PRO A 15 7.16 -19.53 4.29
CA PRO A 15 8.50 -19.65 3.71
C PRO A 15 9.09 -18.31 3.20
N ASP A 16 8.35 -17.19 3.27
CA ASP A 16 8.71 -15.93 2.58
C ASP A 16 9.01 -14.78 3.55
N VAL A 17 9.55 -15.05 4.74
CA VAL A 17 9.86 -13.99 5.71
C VAL A 17 11.10 -13.22 5.27
N LEU A 18 10.88 -12.11 4.59
CA LEU A 18 11.95 -11.24 4.08
C LEU A 18 12.52 -10.27 5.12
N ALA A 19 12.06 -10.32 6.38
CA ALA A 19 12.48 -9.40 7.44
C ALA A 19 14.02 -9.26 7.58
N PRO A 20 14.84 -10.34 7.53
CA PRO A 20 16.30 -10.20 7.51
C PRO A 20 16.83 -9.49 6.25
N SER A 21 16.26 -9.80 5.07
CA SER A 21 16.68 -9.23 3.78
C SER A 21 16.37 -7.73 3.69
N ILE A 22 15.16 -7.32 4.06
CA ILE A 22 14.77 -5.90 4.03
C ILE A 22 15.58 -5.08 5.04
N LEU A 23 15.93 -5.64 6.21
CA LEU A 23 16.80 -4.97 7.19
C LEU A 23 18.20 -4.77 6.62
N GLU A 24 18.74 -5.77 5.93
CA GLU A 24 20.07 -5.67 5.33
C GLU A 24 20.11 -4.67 4.17
N GLN A 25 19.09 -4.67 3.31
CA GLN A 25 18.95 -3.66 2.25
C GLN A 25 18.80 -2.24 2.82
N ALA A 26 18.02 -2.06 3.89
CA ALA A 26 17.89 -0.77 4.56
C ALA A 26 19.24 -0.28 5.14
N LYS A 27 20.03 -1.19 5.71
CA LYS A 27 21.40 -0.88 6.18
C LYS A 27 22.31 -0.47 5.01
N GLN A 28 22.32 -1.24 3.93
CA GLN A 28 23.19 -0.98 2.78
C GLN A 28 22.85 0.35 2.12
N ALA A 29 21.56 0.65 1.97
CA ALA A 29 21.09 1.88 1.34
C ALA A 29 21.50 3.16 2.07
N ILE A 30 21.78 3.09 3.38
CA ILE A 30 22.24 4.23 4.19
C ILE A 30 23.71 4.16 4.58
N ASP A 31 24.47 3.26 3.93
CA ASP A 31 25.89 3.07 4.19
C ASP A 31 26.18 2.78 5.68
N TRP A 32 25.31 1.98 6.33
CA TRP A 32 25.23 1.81 7.78
C TRP A 32 26.59 1.66 8.48
N ASP A 33 27.48 0.84 7.92
CA ASP A 33 28.76 0.47 8.51
C ASP A 33 29.91 1.45 8.17
N SER A 34 29.65 2.49 7.37
CA SER A 34 30.62 3.54 7.02
C SER A 34 30.85 4.53 8.17
N PRO A 35 32.04 5.17 8.28
CA PRO A 35 32.28 6.23 9.26
C PRO A 35 31.25 7.35 9.15
N LYS A 36 30.87 7.94 10.29
CA LYS A 36 29.91 9.04 10.37
C LYS A 36 30.63 10.34 10.71
N PRO A 37 30.18 11.49 10.18
CA PRO A 37 30.60 12.80 10.67
C PRO A 37 30.25 13.00 12.16
N PRO A 38 30.86 14.00 12.84
CA PRO A 38 30.43 14.40 14.17
C PRO A 38 28.94 14.73 14.21
N ASN A 39 28.27 14.40 15.32
CA ASN A 39 26.84 14.65 15.56
C ASN A 39 25.87 14.01 14.54
N VAL A 40 26.36 13.09 13.70
CA VAL A 40 25.53 12.31 12.79
C VAL A 40 25.26 10.93 13.38
N GLY A 41 23.99 10.51 13.32
CA GLY A 41 23.51 9.25 13.83
C GLY A 41 22.69 8.48 12.81
N ARG A 42 22.69 7.15 12.93
CA ARG A 42 21.90 6.26 12.09
C ARG A 42 20.99 5.39 12.94
N GLY A 43 19.73 5.30 12.54
CA GLY A 43 18.72 4.50 13.21
C GLY A 43 18.04 3.56 12.23
N ILE A 44 17.64 2.38 12.72
CA ILE A 44 16.91 1.39 11.93
C ILE A 44 15.76 0.80 12.73
N ALA A 45 14.60 0.73 12.12
CA ALA A 45 13.39 0.13 12.69
C ALA A 45 12.75 -0.83 11.68
N ILE A 46 11.91 -1.74 12.19
CA ILE A 46 11.13 -2.67 11.38
C ILE A 46 9.75 -2.80 12.01
N ALA A 47 8.73 -2.85 11.16
CA ALA A 47 7.36 -3.12 11.54
C ALA A 47 6.82 -4.31 10.75
N GLY A 48 5.87 -5.01 11.35
CA GLY A 48 5.09 -6.04 10.67
C GLY A 48 3.60 -5.69 10.78
N ARG A 49 2.84 -5.84 9.69
CA ARG A 49 1.40 -5.56 9.67
C ARG A 49 0.64 -6.57 8.82
N TYR A 50 -0.54 -6.97 9.29
CA TYR A 50 -1.45 -7.80 8.49
C TYR A 50 -2.20 -6.93 7.48
N THR A 51 -2.67 -7.56 6.40
CA THR A 51 -3.61 -6.94 5.46
C THR A 51 -5.03 -7.15 5.97
N GLY A 52 -5.83 -6.09 6.01
CA GLY A 52 -7.23 -6.20 6.39
C GLY A 52 -8.06 -7.02 5.39
N GLY A 53 -8.95 -7.85 5.93
CA GLY A 53 -10.06 -8.46 5.20
C GLY A 53 -11.32 -7.62 5.35
N GLY A 54 -12.49 -8.25 5.22
CA GLY A 54 -13.80 -7.61 5.27
C GLY A 54 -14.66 -7.97 4.06
N GLU A 55 -15.78 -7.28 3.95
CA GLU A 55 -16.72 -7.43 2.85
C GLU A 55 -16.46 -6.39 1.77
N GLY A 56 -16.49 -6.80 0.51
CA GLY A 56 -16.41 -5.89 -0.63
C GLY A 56 -17.40 -6.31 -1.69
N SER A 57 -17.82 -5.35 -2.53
CA SER A 57 -18.66 -5.63 -3.68
C SER A 57 -18.13 -5.00 -4.95
N SER A 58 -18.41 -5.61 -6.09
CA SER A 58 -18.18 -5.02 -7.40
C SER A 58 -19.24 -5.51 -8.36
N ASP A 59 -19.68 -4.62 -9.23
CA ASP A 59 -20.58 -4.93 -10.33
C ASP A 59 -19.82 -4.67 -11.64
N VAL A 60 -19.84 -5.65 -12.53
CA VAL A 60 -19.10 -5.61 -13.78
C VAL A 60 -20.04 -5.97 -14.92
N THR A 61 -19.95 -5.22 -16.02
CA THR A 61 -20.74 -5.44 -17.24
C THR A 61 -19.83 -5.40 -18.45
N VAL A 62 -20.01 -6.32 -19.40
CA VAL A 62 -19.50 -6.18 -20.77
C VAL A 62 -20.60 -5.54 -21.60
N ASN A 63 -20.34 -4.33 -22.09
CA ASN A 63 -21.30 -3.58 -22.91
C ASN A 63 -21.36 -4.14 -24.34
N PRO A 64 -22.44 -3.91 -25.11
CA PRO A 64 -22.57 -4.37 -26.49
C PRO A 64 -21.46 -3.91 -27.45
N ASP A 65 -20.78 -2.80 -27.16
CA ASP A 65 -19.65 -2.30 -27.96
C ASP A 65 -18.30 -2.94 -27.56
N GLY A 66 -18.33 -3.89 -26.62
CA GLY A 66 -17.16 -4.58 -26.06
C GLY A 66 -16.34 -3.75 -25.08
N THR A 67 -16.88 -2.65 -24.56
CA THR A 67 -16.30 -1.95 -23.41
C THR A 67 -16.73 -2.61 -22.10
N ILE A 68 -16.00 -2.36 -21.02
CA ILE A 68 -16.31 -2.88 -19.69
C ILE A 68 -16.78 -1.73 -18.81
N THR A 69 -17.91 -1.90 -18.13
CA THR A 69 -18.30 -1.02 -17.03
C THR A 69 -17.97 -1.71 -15.72
N VAL A 70 -17.34 -0.99 -14.80
CA VAL A 70 -17.12 -1.43 -13.41
C VAL A 70 -17.82 -0.43 -12.51
N ILE A 71 -18.74 -0.89 -11.67
CA ILE A 71 -19.29 -0.11 -10.58
C ILE A 71 -18.61 -0.58 -9.29
N SER A 72 -18.01 0.37 -8.58
CA SER A 72 -17.43 0.14 -7.25
C SER A 72 -17.88 1.26 -6.31
N ALA A 73 -18.32 0.88 -5.11
CA ALA A 73 -18.74 1.79 -4.05
C ALA A 73 -17.63 1.98 -3.01
N VAL A 74 -16.39 1.63 -3.36
CA VAL A 74 -15.26 1.77 -2.46
C VAL A 74 -15.05 3.24 -2.10
N PRO A 75 -15.02 3.60 -0.80
CA PRO A 75 -14.78 4.98 -0.41
C PRO A 75 -13.32 5.35 -0.68
N ASP A 76 -13.06 6.00 -1.81
CA ASP A 76 -11.71 6.41 -2.20
C ASP A 76 -11.40 7.84 -1.71
N ASN A 77 -10.64 7.92 -0.62
CA ASN A 77 -10.21 9.17 -0.02
C ASN A 77 -8.82 9.64 -0.49
N GLY A 78 -8.37 9.19 -1.67
CA GLY A 78 -7.06 9.53 -2.25
C GLY A 78 -6.08 8.38 -2.51
N PRO A 79 -6.17 7.18 -1.87
CA PRO A 79 -5.27 6.07 -2.19
C PRO A 79 -5.41 5.49 -3.60
N GLY A 80 -6.53 5.75 -4.29
CA GLY A 80 -6.75 5.34 -5.68
C GLY A 80 -7.41 3.96 -5.84
N GLY A 81 -8.16 3.49 -4.83
CA GLY A 81 -8.91 2.23 -4.88
C GLY A 81 -9.84 2.10 -6.09
N LEU A 82 -10.44 3.20 -6.54
CA LEU A 82 -11.26 3.26 -7.75
C LEU A 82 -10.43 2.98 -9.00
N THR A 83 -9.24 3.58 -9.11
CA THR A 83 -8.32 3.31 -10.23
C THR A 83 -7.88 1.85 -10.25
N ILE A 84 -7.63 1.26 -9.07
CA ILE A 84 -7.28 -0.15 -8.94
C ILE A 84 -8.41 -1.07 -9.42
N ALA A 85 -9.68 -0.73 -9.18
CA ALA A 85 -10.82 -1.48 -9.69
C ALA A 85 -10.81 -1.53 -11.22
N ALA A 86 -10.64 -0.37 -11.86
CA ALA A 86 -10.59 -0.26 -13.31
C ALA A 86 -9.37 -1.00 -13.91
N GLN A 87 -8.18 -0.83 -13.31
CA GLN A 87 -6.96 -1.54 -13.72
C GLN A 87 -7.10 -3.06 -13.59
N THR A 88 -7.80 -3.53 -12.55
CA THR A 88 -8.07 -4.95 -12.38
C THR A 88 -8.96 -5.49 -13.49
N ALA A 89 -10.02 -4.76 -13.86
CA ALA A 89 -10.89 -5.19 -14.96
C ALA A 89 -10.15 -5.18 -16.31
N ALA A 90 -9.37 -4.12 -16.58
CA ALA A 90 -8.55 -4.01 -17.79
C ALA A 90 -7.60 -5.22 -17.93
N ASP A 91 -6.83 -5.52 -16.87
CA ASP A 91 -5.93 -6.67 -16.85
C ASP A 91 -6.69 -8.01 -16.94
N PHE A 92 -7.79 -8.15 -16.20
CA PHE A 92 -8.59 -9.38 -16.19
C PHE A 92 -9.14 -9.72 -17.59
N PHE A 93 -9.70 -8.75 -18.30
CA PHE A 93 -10.25 -8.95 -19.63
C PHE A 93 -9.21 -8.85 -20.76
N GLY A 94 -7.99 -8.41 -20.46
CA GLY A 94 -6.94 -8.19 -21.47
C GLY A 94 -7.24 -7.00 -22.39
N LEU A 95 -7.91 -5.98 -21.86
CA LEU A 95 -8.33 -4.79 -22.59
C LEU A 95 -7.53 -3.56 -22.11
N PRO A 96 -7.30 -2.57 -22.98
CA PRO A 96 -6.65 -1.33 -22.57
C PRO A 96 -7.58 -0.51 -21.68
N MET A 97 -7.02 0.36 -20.82
CA MET A 97 -7.77 1.13 -19.83
C MET A 97 -8.88 2.00 -20.44
N GLU A 98 -8.70 2.49 -21.66
CA GLU A 98 -9.68 3.32 -22.39
C GLU A 98 -10.96 2.55 -22.75
N ARG A 99 -10.93 1.21 -22.65
CA ARG A 99 -12.09 0.33 -22.85
C ARG A 99 -12.79 -0.01 -21.54
N VAL A 100 -12.37 0.57 -20.42
CA VAL A 100 -12.96 0.38 -19.09
C VAL A 100 -13.53 1.70 -18.59
N SER A 101 -14.84 1.73 -18.36
CA SER A 101 -15.53 2.82 -17.67
C SER A 101 -15.72 2.45 -16.21
N LEU A 102 -15.31 3.35 -15.31
CA LEU A 102 -15.53 3.20 -13.88
C LEU A 102 -16.64 4.13 -13.41
N ILE A 103 -17.62 3.58 -12.70
CA ILE A 103 -18.66 4.32 -12.02
C ILE A 103 -18.41 4.20 -10.52
N HIS A 104 -18.25 5.35 -9.86
CA HIS A 104 -18.24 5.40 -8.40
C HIS A 104 -19.69 5.25 -7.91
N GLY A 105 -20.02 4.06 -7.44
CA GLY A 105 -21.33 3.71 -6.90
C GLY A 105 -21.55 4.27 -5.50
N ASN A 106 -22.74 4.01 -4.96
CA ASN A 106 -23.14 4.38 -3.61
C ASN A 106 -23.90 3.23 -2.94
N THR A 107 -24.47 3.49 -1.77
CA THR A 107 -25.26 2.50 -1.00
C THR A 107 -26.54 2.04 -1.69
N ASP A 108 -27.01 2.75 -2.72
CA ASP A 108 -28.14 2.31 -3.55
C ASP A 108 -27.69 1.38 -4.69
N SER A 109 -26.42 1.47 -5.09
CA SER A 109 -25.86 0.75 -6.25
C SER A 109 -25.26 -0.61 -5.86
N LEU A 110 -24.69 -0.71 -4.67
CA LEU A 110 -24.02 -1.92 -4.18
C LEU A 110 -24.40 -2.19 -2.71
N PRO A 111 -24.52 -3.46 -2.31
CA PRO A 111 -25.05 -3.82 -1.00
C PRO A 111 -24.09 -3.49 0.15
N VAL A 112 -22.78 -3.61 -0.09
CA VAL A 112 -21.74 -3.35 0.93
C VAL A 112 -20.39 -3.05 0.29
N ASP A 113 -19.63 -2.15 0.91
CA ASP A 113 -18.19 -2.04 0.72
C ASP A 113 -17.55 -1.73 2.08
N ALA A 114 -16.38 -2.31 2.35
CA ALA A 114 -15.67 -2.03 3.58
C ALA A 114 -15.12 -0.61 3.57
N ALA A 115 -15.21 0.09 4.70
CA ALA A 115 -14.61 1.40 4.85
C ALA A 115 -13.10 1.38 4.48
N SER A 116 -12.60 2.48 3.92
CA SER A 116 -11.19 2.68 3.62
C SER A 116 -10.38 2.78 4.93
N ALA A 117 -10.00 1.61 5.46
CA ALA A 117 -9.26 1.45 6.70
C ALA A 117 -8.59 0.06 6.74
N GLY A 118 -7.54 -0.11 7.55
CA GLY A 118 -6.90 -1.42 7.71
C GLY A 118 -6.20 -1.93 6.43
N SER A 119 -5.94 -1.03 5.47
CA SER A 119 -5.27 -1.28 4.20
C SER A 119 -5.88 -2.47 3.42
N ARG A 120 -7.21 -2.59 3.44
CA ARG A 120 -7.94 -3.71 2.84
C ARG A 120 -8.37 -3.52 1.39
N ILE A 121 -8.47 -2.26 0.93
CA ILE A 121 -9.14 -1.89 -0.31
C ILE A 121 -8.60 -2.63 -1.54
N THR A 122 -7.29 -2.58 -1.79
CA THR A 122 -6.68 -3.28 -2.94
C THR A 122 -6.99 -4.78 -2.93
N ASN A 123 -6.96 -5.42 -1.76
CA ASN A 123 -7.26 -6.85 -1.63
C ASN A 123 -8.74 -7.16 -1.92
N LEU A 124 -9.66 -6.33 -1.43
CA LEU A 124 -11.10 -6.54 -1.64
C LEU A 124 -11.52 -6.28 -3.09
N VAL A 125 -11.19 -5.10 -3.62
CA VAL A 125 -11.59 -4.67 -4.97
C VAL A 125 -11.04 -5.62 -6.03
N THR A 126 -9.75 -5.98 -5.95
CA THR A 126 -9.16 -6.86 -6.96
C THR A 126 -9.84 -8.23 -7.01
N ARG A 127 -10.18 -8.79 -5.85
CA ARG A 127 -10.88 -10.07 -5.74
C ARG A 127 -12.32 -10.00 -6.24
N CYS A 128 -13.06 -8.96 -5.88
CA CYS A 128 -14.46 -8.81 -6.30
C CYS A 128 -14.57 -8.61 -7.81
N VAL A 129 -13.73 -7.75 -8.39
CA VAL A 129 -13.67 -7.56 -9.85
C VAL A 129 -13.24 -8.84 -10.58
N THR A 130 -12.23 -9.55 -10.07
CA THR A 130 -11.80 -10.83 -10.67
C THR A 130 -12.91 -11.89 -10.61
N ALA A 131 -13.63 -11.98 -9.50
CA ALA A 131 -14.72 -12.93 -9.34
C ALA A 131 -15.92 -12.60 -10.24
N ALA A 132 -16.30 -11.33 -10.35
CA ALA A 132 -17.33 -10.88 -11.28
C ALA A 132 -16.92 -11.17 -12.74
N GLY A 133 -15.66 -10.88 -13.09
CA GLY A 133 -15.11 -11.23 -14.39
C GLY A 133 -15.18 -12.73 -14.68
N GLN A 134 -14.85 -13.58 -13.71
CA GLN A 134 -14.93 -15.03 -13.86
C GLN A 134 -16.37 -15.51 -14.14
N GLN A 135 -17.36 -14.99 -13.42
CA GLN A 135 -18.77 -15.30 -13.68
C GLN A 135 -19.21 -14.87 -15.08
N ILE A 136 -18.75 -13.69 -15.55
CA ILE A 136 -19.01 -13.22 -16.91
C ILE A 136 -18.39 -14.16 -17.95
N ILE A 137 -17.15 -14.61 -17.75
CA ILE A 137 -16.52 -15.57 -18.67
C ILE A 137 -17.32 -16.87 -18.73
N GLU A 138 -17.81 -17.36 -17.60
CA GLU A 138 -18.66 -18.57 -17.54
C GLU A 138 -19.97 -18.40 -18.32
N GLN A 139 -20.64 -17.25 -18.19
CA GLN A 139 -21.85 -16.93 -18.94
C GLN A 139 -21.61 -16.83 -20.46
N LEU A 140 -20.48 -16.26 -20.86
CA LEU A 140 -20.17 -15.98 -22.27
C LEU A 140 -19.51 -17.15 -23.01
N THR A 141 -18.88 -18.08 -22.30
CA THR A 141 -18.17 -19.23 -22.91
C THR A 141 -19.06 -20.10 -23.81
N PRO A 142 -20.31 -20.46 -23.44
CA PRO A 142 -21.20 -21.21 -24.33
C PRO A 142 -21.58 -20.44 -25.60
N ILE A 143 -21.73 -19.12 -25.50
CA ILE A 143 -22.03 -18.24 -26.63
C ILE A 143 -20.83 -18.20 -27.58
N ALA A 144 -19.63 -18.04 -27.02
CA ALA A 144 -18.39 -18.06 -27.78
C ALA A 144 -18.20 -19.38 -28.53
N ALA A 145 -18.45 -20.52 -27.87
CA ALA A 145 -18.40 -21.83 -28.51
C ALA A 145 -19.39 -21.95 -29.68
N SER A 146 -20.61 -21.44 -29.51
CA SER A 146 -21.62 -21.41 -30.56
C SER A 146 -21.21 -20.52 -31.74
N MET A 147 -20.70 -19.31 -31.49
CA MET A 147 -20.20 -18.40 -32.54
C MET A 147 -19.02 -19.00 -33.29
N LEU A 148 -18.14 -19.70 -32.58
CA LEU A 148 -17.03 -20.44 -33.16
C LEU A 148 -17.47 -21.73 -33.84
N GLY A 149 -18.75 -22.13 -33.78
CA GLY A 149 -19.20 -23.42 -34.33
C GLY A 149 -18.40 -24.60 -33.80
N ALA A 150 -18.10 -24.60 -32.50
CA ALA A 150 -17.29 -25.59 -31.80
C ALA A 150 -18.04 -26.15 -30.58
N PRO A 151 -17.78 -27.40 -30.16
CA PRO A 151 -18.44 -27.98 -28.99
C PRO A 151 -18.02 -27.31 -27.67
N THR A 152 -16.83 -26.73 -27.64
CA THR A 152 -16.26 -26.01 -26.50
C THR A 152 -15.44 -24.83 -26.97
N ALA A 153 -15.24 -23.87 -26.07
CA ALA A 153 -14.26 -22.80 -26.23
C ALA A 153 -13.58 -22.55 -24.89
N THR A 154 -12.34 -22.09 -24.91
CA THR A 154 -11.54 -21.77 -23.73
C THR A 154 -11.21 -20.30 -23.73
N TRP A 155 -11.40 -19.64 -22.58
CA TRP A 155 -10.99 -18.25 -22.41
C TRP A 155 -9.47 -18.11 -22.55
N GLU A 156 -9.06 -17.29 -23.50
CA GLU A 156 -7.70 -16.89 -23.78
C GLU A 156 -7.74 -15.38 -24.04
N LYS A 157 -7.42 -14.60 -23.00
CA LYS A 157 -7.55 -13.13 -23.01
C LYS A 157 -7.03 -12.54 -24.34
N PRO A 158 -7.79 -11.66 -25.04
CA PRO A 158 -9.04 -11.04 -24.62
C PRO A 158 -10.30 -11.72 -25.21
N GLY A 159 -10.32 -13.04 -25.38
CA GLY A 159 -11.43 -13.72 -26.04
C GLY A 159 -11.45 -15.22 -25.78
N TRP A 160 -12.03 -15.97 -26.71
CA TRP A 160 -12.13 -17.42 -26.61
C TRP A 160 -11.53 -18.10 -27.82
N ARG A 161 -10.88 -19.24 -27.58
CA ARG A 161 -10.34 -20.12 -28.61
C ARG A 161 -11.05 -21.47 -28.61
N SER A 162 -11.40 -21.97 -29.79
CA SER A 162 -11.93 -23.33 -29.98
C SER A 162 -10.80 -24.36 -30.10
N PRO A 163 -11.08 -25.67 -29.93
CA PRO A 163 -10.06 -26.73 -30.07
C PRO A 163 -9.36 -26.79 -31.42
N ASP A 164 -9.99 -26.31 -32.49
CA ASP A 164 -9.42 -26.23 -33.84
C ASP A 164 -8.67 -24.92 -34.12
N GLY A 165 -8.52 -24.05 -33.11
CA GLY A 165 -7.70 -22.85 -33.16
C GLY A 165 -8.41 -21.57 -33.59
N ARG A 166 -9.69 -21.62 -33.95
CA ARG A 166 -10.49 -20.41 -34.25
C ARG A 166 -10.66 -19.56 -32.99
N PHE A 167 -10.76 -18.25 -33.17
CA PHE A 167 -10.78 -17.28 -32.07
C PHE A 167 -11.88 -16.25 -32.27
N VAL A 168 -12.55 -15.86 -31.17
CA VAL A 168 -13.49 -14.74 -31.14
C VAL A 168 -13.13 -13.85 -29.96
N SER A 169 -12.92 -12.56 -30.20
CA SER A 169 -12.64 -11.60 -29.14
C SER A 169 -13.88 -11.29 -28.31
N ILE A 170 -13.70 -10.81 -27.08
CA ILE A 170 -14.80 -10.32 -26.25
C ILE A 170 -15.58 -9.17 -26.91
N GLY A 171 -14.91 -8.34 -27.71
CA GLY A 171 -15.55 -7.26 -28.45
C GLY A 171 -16.44 -7.75 -29.59
N GLU A 172 -15.97 -8.71 -30.39
CA GLU A 172 -16.77 -9.32 -31.46
C GLU A 172 -17.96 -10.08 -30.89
N LEU A 173 -17.74 -10.85 -29.82
CA LEU A 173 -18.83 -11.55 -29.13
C LEU A 173 -19.87 -10.56 -28.61
N ALA A 174 -19.42 -9.47 -27.97
CA ALA A 174 -20.31 -8.46 -27.45
C ALA A 174 -21.18 -7.82 -28.53
N ALA A 175 -20.57 -7.40 -29.64
CA ALA A 175 -21.27 -6.74 -30.74
C ALA A 175 -22.34 -7.63 -31.39
N GLU A 176 -22.06 -8.92 -31.51
CA GLU A 176 -22.95 -9.86 -32.20
C GLU A 176 -24.04 -10.42 -31.28
N ALA A 177 -23.69 -10.73 -30.03
CA ALA A 177 -24.53 -11.54 -29.15
C ALA A 177 -25.14 -10.80 -27.95
N ILE A 178 -24.54 -9.69 -27.49
CA ILE A 178 -25.05 -8.93 -26.35
C ILE A 178 -26.01 -7.85 -26.86
N ARG A 179 -27.22 -7.81 -26.29
CA ARG A 179 -28.22 -6.78 -26.56
C ARG A 179 -28.32 -5.82 -25.38
N PRO A 180 -28.80 -4.57 -25.59
CA PRO A 180 -29.24 -3.75 -24.48
C PRO A 180 -30.24 -4.53 -23.62
N ASP A 181 -30.10 -4.44 -22.29
CA ASP A 181 -30.93 -5.13 -21.29
C ASP A 181 -30.76 -6.66 -21.20
N ASP A 182 -29.71 -7.21 -21.81
CA ASP A 182 -29.34 -8.61 -21.62
C ASP A 182 -28.77 -8.81 -20.21
N GLU A 183 -29.35 -9.72 -19.42
CA GLU A 183 -28.84 -10.08 -18.10
C GLU A 183 -27.53 -10.89 -18.18
N ARG A 184 -27.16 -11.38 -19.37
CA ARG A 184 -25.88 -12.04 -19.63
C ARG A 184 -24.78 -11.00 -19.80
N ALA A 185 -23.55 -11.39 -19.50
CA ALA A 185 -22.37 -10.52 -19.51
C ALA A 185 -22.34 -9.48 -18.38
N HIS A 186 -23.14 -9.70 -17.34
CA HIS A 186 -23.20 -8.92 -16.12
C HIS A 186 -22.97 -9.83 -14.90
N ALA A 187 -22.28 -9.30 -13.89
CA ALA A 187 -22.16 -9.95 -12.60
C ALA A 187 -22.01 -8.91 -11.49
N GLN A 188 -22.88 -9.00 -10.48
CA GLN A 188 -22.71 -8.31 -9.20
C GLN A 188 -22.25 -9.32 -8.14
N VAL A 189 -21.11 -9.04 -7.53
CA VAL A 189 -20.47 -9.94 -6.58
C VAL A 189 -20.26 -9.23 -5.25
N THR A 190 -20.63 -9.90 -4.16
CA THR A 190 -20.26 -9.53 -2.78
C THR A 190 -19.49 -10.68 -2.16
N LEU A 191 -18.31 -10.39 -1.64
CA LEU A 191 -17.43 -11.39 -1.02
C LEU A 191 -16.99 -10.91 0.36
N SER A 192 -16.88 -11.86 1.29
CA SER A 192 -16.31 -11.65 2.61
C SER A 192 -15.01 -12.44 2.72
N PHE A 193 -13.94 -11.76 3.12
CA PHE A 193 -12.63 -12.40 3.32
C PHE A 193 -12.16 -12.18 4.75
N PRO A 194 -11.61 -13.21 5.42
CA PRO A 194 -11.00 -13.00 6.72
C PRO A 194 -9.73 -12.14 6.58
N ASN A 195 -9.21 -11.69 7.72
CA ASN A 195 -7.85 -11.14 7.76
C ASN A 195 -6.87 -12.29 7.43
N GLU A 196 -6.46 -12.39 6.17
CA GLU A 196 -5.55 -13.41 5.64
C GLU A 196 -4.17 -12.82 5.34
N GLY A 197 -3.19 -13.68 5.00
CA GLY A 197 -2.00 -13.24 4.27
C GLY A 197 -0.70 -13.04 5.06
N GLY A 198 -0.68 -13.36 6.37
CA GLY A 198 0.53 -13.18 7.20
C GLY A 198 0.93 -11.72 7.36
N LEU A 199 2.00 -11.46 8.12
CA LEU A 199 2.54 -10.09 8.25
C LEU A 199 3.32 -9.74 6.98
N GLY A 200 2.98 -8.62 6.36
CA GLY A 200 3.95 -7.87 5.56
C GLY A 200 4.95 -7.19 6.49
N TYR A 201 6.11 -6.79 5.98
CA TYR A 201 7.17 -6.14 6.73
C TYR A 201 7.70 -4.90 6.01
N CYS A 202 7.99 -3.86 6.79
CA CYS A 202 8.69 -2.67 6.34
C CYS A 202 9.84 -2.37 7.30
N ALA A 203 11.04 -2.21 6.76
CA ALA A 203 12.21 -1.71 7.47
C ALA A 203 12.54 -0.30 6.99
N GLN A 204 12.82 0.59 7.93
CA GLN A 204 13.26 1.94 7.63
C GLN A 204 14.59 2.25 8.30
N ALA A 205 15.44 2.96 7.57
CA ALA A 205 16.68 3.50 8.08
C ALA A 205 16.70 5.02 7.91
N ALA A 206 17.09 5.72 8.97
CA ALA A 206 17.20 7.17 9.02
C ALA A 206 18.64 7.56 9.34
N GLU A 207 19.13 8.61 8.69
CA GLU A 207 20.37 9.29 9.02
C GLU A 207 20.02 10.74 9.37
N VAL A 208 20.45 11.17 10.56
CA VAL A 208 20.13 12.49 11.10
C VAL A 208 21.39 13.17 11.60
N GLU A 209 21.40 14.49 11.51
CA GLU A 209 22.33 15.36 12.21
C GLU A 209 21.61 16.04 13.37
N VAL A 210 22.31 16.21 14.49
CA VAL A 210 21.83 16.98 15.65
C VAL A 210 22.77 18.16 15.89
N ASP A 211 22.23 19.37 15.90
CA ASP A 211 22.99 20.56 16.27
C ASP A 211 23.27 20.56 17.79
N PRO A 212 24.54 20.57 18.22
CA PRO A 212 24.91 20.52 19.64
C PRO A 212 24.64 21.81 20.43
N GLU A 213 24.35 22.93 19.76
CA GLU A 213 24.03 24.22 20.37
C GLU A 213 22.52 24.41 20.54
N THR A 214 21.72 23.90 19.60
CA THR A 214 20.26 24.15 19.57
C THR A 214 19.41 22.89 19.82
N GLY A 215 20.00 21.70 19.68
CA GLY A 215 19.25 20.44 19.68
C GLY A 215 18.47 20.19 18.39
N GLN A 216 18.55 21.08 17.40
CA GLN A 216 17.84 20.95 16.12
C GLN A 216 18.22 19.64 15.42
N ILE A 217 17.19 18.89 15.02
CA ILE A 217 17.35 17.65 14.25
C ILE A 217 17.16 17.97 12.77
N THR A 218 18.11 17.56 11.95
CA THR A 218 17.99 17.59 10.49
C THR A 218 18.03 16.16 9.98
N ILE A 219 16.98 15.72 9.27
CA ILE A 219 17.00 14.41 8.62
C ILE A 219 17.78 14.57 7.32
N LEU A 220 18.88 13.83 7.19
CA LEU A 220 19.73 13.87 6.01
C LEU A 220 19.25 12.89 4.93
N ARG A 221 18.87 11.69 5.36
CA ARG A 221 18.40 10.61 4.47
C ARG A 221 17.37 9.75 5.16
N MET A 222 16.38 9.31 4.40
CA MET A 222 15.41 8.33 4.85
C MET A 222 15.19 7.26 3.78
N VAL A 223 15.32 6.00 4.19
CA VAL A 223 15.15 4.84 3.31
C VAL A 223 14.00 4.00 3.83
N SER A 224 13.06 3.65 2.97
CA SER A 224 12.00 2.67 3.23
C SER A 224 12.19 1.44 2.35
N VAL A 225 12.25 0.27 3.00
CA VAL A 225 12.36 -1.03 2.35
C VAL A 225 11.20 -1.91 2.81
N GLN A 226 10.32 -2.26 1.89
CA GLN A 226 9.12 -3.02 2.18
C GLN A 226 9.05 -4.28 1.33
N ASP A 227 8.48 -5.34 1.89
CA ASP A 227 8.06 -6.47 1.07
C ASP A 227 6.76 -6.14 0.34
N THR A 228 6.72 -6.45 -0.95
CA THR A 228 5.58 -6.10 -1.79
C THR A 228 5.14 -7.31 -2.58
N GLY A 229 3.82 -7.51 -2.64
CA GLY A 229 3.24 -8.38 -3.66
C GLY A 229 3.30 -7.69 -5.02
N THR A 230 2.37 -8.02 -5.91
CA THR A 230 2.20 -7.31 -7.17
C THR A 230 1.88 -5.83 -6.92
N ILE A 231 2.71 -4.95 -7.48
CA ILE A 231 2.48 -3.51 -7.48
C ILE A 231 1.56 -3.17 -8.66
N MET A 232 0.29 -2.92 -8.36
CA MET A 232 -0.74 -2.63 -9.36
C MET A 232 -0.50 -1.29 -10.08
N ASN A 233 -0.09 -0.27 -9.33
CA ASN A 233 0.17 1.06 -9.84
C ASN A 233 1.46 1.61 -9.21
N PRO A 234 2.59 1.61 -9.94
CA PRO A 234 3.88 2.06 -9.39
C PRO A 234 3.89 3.52 -8.93
N LEU A 235 3.13 4.40 -9.61
CA LEU A 235 3.05 5.82 -9.27
C LEU A 235 2.34 6.02 -7.93
N SER A 236 1.13 5.45 -7.79
CA SER A 236 0.36 5.54 -6.55
C SER A 236 1.08 4.84 -5.40
N HIS A 237 1.69 3.67 -5.66
CA HIS A 237 2.49 2.94 -4.68
C HIS A 237 3.62 3.79 -4.10
N ARG A 238 4.45 4.39 -4.97
CA ARG A 238 5.54 5.26 -4.53
C ARG A 238 5.03 6.47 -3.75
N GLY A 239 3.98 7.13 -4.24
CA GLY A 239 3.35 8.26 -3.55
C GLY A 239 2.83 7.88 -2.16
N HIS A 240 2.29 6.67 -2.01
CA HIS A 240 1.76 6.19 -0.74
C HIS A 240 2.85 5.89 0.29
N VAL A 241 3.97 5.32 -0.15
CA VAL A 241 5.14 5.12 0.71
C VAL A 241 5.69 6.48 1.16
N GLN A 242 5.87 7.42 0.23
CA GLN A 242 6.39 8.75 0.53
C GLN A 242 5.47 9.52 1.50
N GLY A 243 4.15 9.52 1.26
CA GLY A 243 3.19 10.18 2.13
C GLY A 243 3.20 9.63 3.56
N GLN A 244 3.32 8.31 3.72
CA GLN A 244 3.41 7.69 5.05
C GLN A 244 4.71 8.04 5.78
N VAL A 245 5.85 8.12 5.07
CA VAL A 245 7.10 8.58 5.68
C VAL A 245 6.99 10.04 6.13
N ILE A 246 6.38 10.92 5.32
CA ILE A 246 6.17 12.32 5.67
C ILE A 246 5.24 12.44 6.89
N GLN A 247 4.14 11.69 6.93
CA GLN A 247 3.26 11.65 8.10
C GLN A 247 3.99 11.13 9.34
N GLY A 248 4.82 10.10 9.19
CA GLY A 248 5.64 9.57 10.28
C GLY A 248 6.73 10.54 10.76
N LEU A 249 7.25 11.40 9.88
CA LEU A 249 8.18 12.48 10.21
C LEU A 249 7.50 13.54 11.07
N GLY A 250 6.27 13.94 10.71
CA GLY A 250 5.46 14.86 11.51
C GLY A 250 5.24 14.31 12.93
N MET A 251 4.75 13.07 13.04
CA MET A 251 4.62 12.37 14.33
C MET A 251 5.94 12.27 15.10
N ALA A 252 7.07 12.09 14.41
CA ALA A 252 8.37 11.92 15.04
C ALA A 252 8.92 13.22 15.62
N LEU A 253 8.72 14.37 14.95
CA LEU A 253 9.49 15.59 15.22
C LEU A 253 8.64 16.83 15.52
N MET A 254 7.35 16.85 15.19
CA MET A 254 6.58 18.10 15.11
C MET A 254 5.17 18.04 15.70
N GLU A 255 4.43 16.97 15.42
CA GLU A 255 3.01 16.88 15.71
C GLU A 255 2.77 16.57 17.19
N ASP A 256 2.27 17.56 17.92
CA ASP A 256 1.88 17.44 19.32
C ASP A 256 0.44 17.90 19.56
N MET A 257 -0.31 17.09 20.29
CA MET A 257 -1.64 17.43 20.79
C MET A 257 -1.54 17.74 22.28
N ASP A 258 -0.94 18.89 22.60
CA ASP A 258 -0.84 19.34 23.98
C ASP A 258 -2.24 19.62 24.55
N ILE A 259 -2.57 18.96 25.66
CA ILE A 259 -3.83 19.12 26.38
C ILE A 259 -3.52 19.60 27.79
N GLN A 260 -3.84 20.86 28.06
CA GLN A 260 -3.66 21.48 29.36
C GLN A 260 -5.02 21.75 30.00
N GLU A 261 -5.25 21.21 31.19
CA GLU A 261 -6.51 21.39 31.94
C GLU A 261 -7.76 21.05 31.10
N GLY A 262 -7.66 20.04 30.25
CA GLY A 262 -8.75 19.61 29.34
C GLY A 262 -8.97 20.51 28.13
N ARG A 263 -8.08 21.48 27.87
CA ARG A 263 -8.09 22.35 26.69
C ARG A 263 -6.97 21.96 25.74
N LEU A 264 -7.30 21.85 24.45
CA LEU A 264 -6.32 21.62 23.40
C LEU A 264 -5.53 22.91 23.14
N GLY A 265 -4.21 22.87 23.32
CA GLY A 265 -3.30 23.97 23.03
C GLY A 265 -3.05 24.13 21.53
N SER A 266 -2.95 23.02 20.79
CA SER A 266 -2.65 22.99 19.35
C SER A 266 -3.88 22.96 18.46
N ALA A 267 -4.82 23.89 18.68
CA ALA A 267 -6.11 23.92 17.99
C ALA A 267 -6.10 24.46 16.53
N HIS A 268 -4.93 24.84 16.00
CA HIS A 268 -4.77 25.29 14.61
C HIS A 268 -3.38 24.94 14.07
N LEU A 269 -3.22 24.96 12.74
CA LEU A 269 -1.98 24.56 12.03
C LEU A 269 -0.76 25.48 12.27
N GLY A 270 -0.92 26.55 13.05
CA GLY A 270 0.21 27.34 13.54
C GLY A 270 0.91 26.69 14.72
N GLU A 271 0.15 25.97 15.56
CA GLU A 271 0.64 25.27 16.75
C GLU A 271 0.76 23.76 16.49
N TYR A 272 -0.20 23.17 15.76
CA TYR A 272 -0.07 21.80 15.25
C TYR A 272 0.79 21.80 13.99
N LYS A 273 2.10 21.70 14.18
CA LYS A 273 3.08 21.79 13.09
C LYS A 273 3.04 20.54 12.23
N LEU A 274 2.76 20.73 10.94
CA LEU A 274 2.90 19.72 9.91
C LEU A 274 4.22 19.91 9.16
N PRO A 275 4.86 18.83 8.69
CA PRO A 275 6.03 18.93 7.83
C PRO A 275 5.74 19.74 6.56
N VAL A 276 6.68 20.62 6.21
CA VAL A 276 6.71 21.34 4.93
C VAL A 276 7.84 20.81 4.05
N MET A 277 7.86 21.20 2.77
CA MET A 277 8.83 20.65 1.79
C MET A 277 10.30 20.74 2.24
N PRO A 278 10.77 21.83 2.88
CA PRO A 278 12.13 21.89 3.42
C PRO A 278 12.46 20.85 4.50
N ASP A 279 11.46 20.32 5.20
CA ASP A 279 11.66 19.33 6.27
C ASP A 279 11.81 17.90 5.73
N VAL A 280 11.38 17.67 4.48
CA VAL A 280 11.33 16.34 3.87
C VAL A 280 12.67 16.05 3.17
N PRO A 281 13.44 15.04 3.61
CA PRO A 281 14.70 14.68 2.97
C PRO A 281 14.46 13.93 1.65
N GLU A 282 15.55 13.58 0.96
CA GLU A 282 15.46 12.58 -0.09
C GLU A 282 14.95 11.25 0.48
N LEU A 283 13.83 10.75 -0.10
CA LEU A 283 13.18 9.52 0.29
C LEU A 283 13.50 8.40 -0.71
N ALA A 284 14.34 7.45 -0.30
CA ALA A 284 14.62 6.26 -1.08
C ALA A 284 13.58 5.17 -0.79
N VAL A 285 12.94 4.65 -1.84
CA VAL A 285 11.92 3.60 -1.76
C VAL A 285 12.46 2.35 -2.44
N ILE A 286 12.53 1.24 -1.69
CA ILE A 286 13.02 -0.05 -2.18
C ILE A 286 11.93 -1.10 -1.96
N ASP A 287 11.45 -1.66 -3.06
CA ASP A 287 10.43 -2.71 -3.06
C ASP A 287 11.09 -4.07 -3.23
N VAL A 288 10.85 -4.97 -2.27
CA VAL A 288 11.36 -6.35 -2.32
C VAL A 288 10.20 -7.28 -2.65
N PRO A 289 10.19 -7.93 -3.84
CA PRO A 289 9.09 -8.81 -4.23
C PRO A 289 8.88 -9.96 -3.24
N SER A 290 7.63 -10.23 -2.87
CA SER A 290 7.22 -11.32 -1.97
C SER A 290 5.87 -11.91 -2.40
N SER A 291 5.45 -12.98 -1.72
CA SER A 291 4.13 -13.57 -1.92
C SER A 291 3.05 -12.67 -1.31
N GLY A 292 2.03 -12.33 -2.10
CA GLY A 292 0.87 -11.56 -1.68
C GLY A 292 -0.39 -12.41 -1.49
N MET A 293 -1.53 -11.81 -1.75
CA MET A 293 -2.86 -12.33 -1.47
C MET A 293 -3.74 -12.28 -2.72
N GLY A 294 -4.71 -13.20 -2.76
CA GLY A 294 -5.71 -13.24 -3.82
C GLY A 294 -5.13 -13.60 -5.19
N PRO A 295 -5.96 -13.54 -6.24
CA PRO A 295 -5.59 -13.97 -7.59
C PRO A 295 -4.47 -13.14 -8.21
N LEU A 296 -4.32 -11.88 -7.78
CA LEU A 296 -3.30 -10.96 -8.29
C LEU A 296 -2.04 -10.89 -7.44
N ASN A 297 -1.90 -11.73 -6.40
CA ASN A 297 -0.72 -11.74 -5.54
C ASN A 297 -0.42 -10.36 -4.92
N VAL A 298 -1.43 -9.57 -4.57
CA VAL A 298 -1.25 -8.19 -4.05
C VAL A 298 -0.97 -8.16 -2.56
N ARG A 299 -0.31 -7.10 -2.07
CA ARG A 299 -0.19 -6.81 -0.63
C ARG A 299 -0.70 -5.42 -0.31
N SER A 300 -1.01 -5.23 0.96
CA SER A 300 -1.27 -3.90 1.48
C SER A 300 0.02 -3.15 1.77
N ILE A 301 0.08 -1.89 1.32
CA ILE A 301 1.15 -0.94 1.66
C ILE A 301 0.62 0.27 2.44
N GLY A 302 -0.68 0.27 2.74
CA GLY A 302 -1.43 1.47 3.15
C GLY A 302 -0.97 2.12 4.45
N GLU A 303 -0.52 1.30 5.40
CA GLU A 303 -0.28 1.73 6.77
C GLU A 303 1.01 1.16 7.36
N ILE A 304 1.71 0.28 6.65
CA ILE A 304 2.90 -0.38 7.22
C ILE A 304 4.12 0.52 7.27
N VAL A 305 4.18 1.52 6.40
CA VAL A 305 5.37 2.37 6.19
C VAL A 305 5.48 3.45 7.25
N ILE A 306 4.36 3.97 7.76
CA ILE A 306 4.36 4.99 8.82
C ILE A 306 4.86 4.42 10.17
N ILE A 307 4.62 3.14 10.44
CA ILE A 307 4.88 2.52 11.75
C ILE A 307 6.35 2.61 12.18
N PRO A 308 7.34 2.22 11.35
CA PRO A 308 8.75 2.26 11.76
C PRO A 308 9.38 3.65 11.69
N THR A 309 8.71 4.68 11.13
CA THR A 309 9.32 5.98 10.83
C THR A 309 9.86 6.68 12.06
N ALA A 310 9.03 6.93 13.07
CA ALA A 310 9.47 7.61 14.28
C ALA A 310 10.53 6.81 15.05
N ALA A 311 10.44 5.48 15.05
CA ALA A 311 11.42 4.62 15.72
C ALA A 311 12.79 4.63 15.01
N ALA A 312 12.82 4.71 13.68
CA ALA A 312 14.07 4.86 12.93
C ALA A 312 14.72 6.21 13.23
N ILE A 313 13.94 7.29 13.24
CA ILE A 313 14.40 8.65 13.56
C ILE A 313 14.91 8.71 15.01
N ALA A 314 14.13 8.22 15.98
CA ALA A 314 14.55 8.16 17.39
C ALA A 314 15.87 7.40 17.57
N GLY A 315 16.02 6.26 16.89
CA GLY A 315 17.27 5.49 16.87
C GLY A 315 18.46 6.30 16.36
N ALA A 316 18.25 7.10 15.32
CA ALA A 316 19.26 7.96 14.74
C ALA A 316 19.64 9.11 15.68
N VAL A 317 18.66 9.75 16.33
CA VAL A 317 18.89 10.81 17.32
C VAL A 317 19.67 10.29 18.53
N MET A 318 19.29 9.12 19.07
CA MET A 318 20.02 8.49 20.18
C MET A 318 21.48 8.18 19.80
N ASP A 319 21.74 7.79 18.55
CA ASP A 319 23.10 7.51 18.07
C ASP A 319 23.91 8.80 17.79
N ALA A 320 23.26 9.87 17.33
CA ALA A 320 23.86 11.18 17.06
C ALA A 320 24.23 11.93 18.36
N ALA A 321 23.23 12.15 19.21
CA ALA A 321 23.33 12.99 20.41
C ALA A 321 23.72 12.21 21.67
N ARG A 322 23.74 10.86 21.59
CA ARG A 322 24.00 9.98 22.73
C ARG A 322 23.02 10.19 23.87
N ILE A 323 21.76 10.52 23.62
CA ILE A 323 20.72 10.67 24.65
C ILE A 323 19.76 9.47 24.62
N GLU A 324 18.84 9.42 25.59
CA GLU A 324 17.67 8.53 25.53
C GLU A 324 16.48 9.29 24.94
N VAL A 325 15.67 8.61 24.12
CA VAL A 325 14.44 9.16 23.53
C VAL A 325 13.27 8.28 23.98
N ASN A 326 12.40 8.83 24.83
CA ASN A 326 11.32 8.09 25.49
C ASN A 326 9.92 8.66 25.23
N SER A 327 9.82 9.78 24.51
CA SER A 327 8.57 10.42 24.12
C SER A 327 8.65 10.97 22.70
N LEU A 328 7.49 11.16 22.09
CA LEU A 328 7.30 11.87 20.82
C LEU A 328 6.37 13.06 21.07
N PRO A 329 6.46 14.13 20.24
CA PRO A 329 7.51 14.34 19.24
C PRO A 329 8.88 14.59 19.89
N ILE A 330 9.96 14.31 19.17
CA ILE A 330 11.35 14.57 19.60
C ILE A 330 11.66 16.03 19.26
N SER A 331 11.40 16.93 20.21
CA SER A 331 11.62 18.37 19.98
C SER A 331 13.10 18.76 20.15
N ALA A 332 13.51 19.86 19.53
CA ALA A 332 14.87 20.38 19.66
C ALA A 332 15.21 20.73 21.13
N GLU A 333 14.24 21.29 21.86
CA GLU A 333 14.37 21.64 23.28
C GLU A 333 14.61 20.38 24.12
N GLN A 334 13.84 19.31 23.90
CA GLN A 334 14.04 18.04 24.61
C GLN A 334 15.43 17.44 24.36
N VAL A 335 15.91 17.52 23.10
CA VAL A 335 17.25 17.03 22.75
C VAL A 335 18.33 17.87 23.41
N LEU A 336 18.20 19.20 23.38
CA LEU A 336 19.15 20.12 24.02
C LEU A 336 19.23 19.89 25.53
N ASP A 337 18.09 19.87 26.22
CA ASP A 337 18.01 19.62 27.66
C ASP A 337 18.66 18.28 28.04
N ALA A 338 18.40 17.22 27.26
CA ALA A 338 18.99 15.91 27.49
C ALA A 338 20.51 15.88 27.24
N MET A 339 21.01 16.62 26.25
CA MET A 339 22.45 16.78 26.01
C MET A 339 23.13 17.59 27.12
N GLU A 340 22.50 18.67 27.60
CA GLU A 340 23.02 19.48 28.69
C GLU A 340 23.09 18.70 30.01
N ALA A 341 22.07 17.92 30.33
CA ALA A 341 22.05 17.06 31.52
C ALA A 341 23.19 16.02 31.53
N LYS A 342 23.76 15.68 30.37
CA LYS A 342 24.94 14.80 30.25
C LYS A 342 26.28 15.49 30.43
N ARG A 343 26.36 16.81 30.26
CA ARG A 343 27.64 17.54 30.37
C ARG A 343 28.08 17.54 31.84
N PRO A 344 29.22 16.93 32.20
CA PRO A 344 29.69 16.95 33.58
C PRO A 344 30.09 18.37 33.99
N GLY A 345 29.42 18.93 35.01
CA GLY A 345 29.87 20.15 35.70
C GLY A 345 29.19 21.46 35.30
N ARG A 346 27.88 21.57 35.50
CA ARG A 346 27.24 22.82 35.92
C ARG A 346 26.77 22.69 37.37
#